data_AF-A0A2N0Z929-F1
#
_entry.id   AF-A0A2N0Z929-F1
#
_cell.length_a   1.000
_cell.length_b   1.000
_cell.length_c   1.000
_cell.angle_alpha   90.00
_cell.angle_beta   90.00
_cell.angle_gamma   90.00
#
_symmetry.space_group_name_H-M   'P 1'
#
loop_
_entity.id
_entity.type
_entity.pdbx_description
1 polymer ?
#
loop_
_entity_poly.entity_id
_entity_poly.type
_entity_poly.pdbx_seq_one_letter_code
_entity_poly.pdbx_strand_id
1 'polypeptide(L)' 'MSSGTKVGYQYKGEIRTGYVKFMGNSRKGEAKFEFVGTNANGEVTTYHVKQGKDLWKLLNNNKHDKTISTMD' A
#
# COMPACT_ATOMS: atom_id res chain seq x y z
N MET A 1 18.93 0.13 -5.99
CA MET A 1 17.72 -0.71 -5.85
C MET A 1 16.53 0.23 -5.74
N SER A 2 15.51 0.10 -6.58
CA SER A 2 14.28 0.89 -6.40
C SER A 2 13.41 0.23 -5.34
N SER A 3 13.54 0.72 -4.10
CA SER A 3 12.65 0.38 -3.00
C SER A 3 11.23 0.87 -3.29
N GLY A 4 10.23 0.21 -2.71
CA GLY A 4 8.85 0.70 -2.77
C GLY A 4 8.68 2.06 -2.10
N THR A 5 7.63 2.78 -2.46
CA THR A 5 7.22 4.04 -1.84
C THR A 5 6.76 3.78 -0.41
N LYS A 6 7.42 4.40 0.57
CA LYS A 6 7.07 4.31 1.99
C LYS A 6 5.76 5.07 2.25
N VAL A 7 4.82 4.44 2.94
CA VAL A 7 3.47 4.97 3.19
C VAL A 7 3.03 4.67 4.62
N GLY A 8 2.16 5.52 5.15
CA GLY A 8 1.41 5.26 6.37
C GLY A 8 0.03 4.69 6.08
N TYR A 9 -0.44 3.75 6.90
CA TYR A 9 -1.83 3.27 6.83
C TYR A 9 -2.38 2.93 8.21
N GLN A 10 -3.69 3.13 8.38
CA GLN A 10 -4.37 2.80 9.63
C GLN A 10 -4.60 1.29 9.74
N TYR A 11 -4.21 0.71 10.87
CA TYR A 11 -4.40 -0.70 11.18
C TYR A 11 -4.71 -0.88 12.67
N LYS A 12 -5.91 -1.38 12.97
CA LYS A 12 -6.37 -1.65 14.35
C LYS A 12 -6.20 -0.46 15.32
N GLY A 13 -6.42 0.76 14.84
CA GLY A 13 -6.34 1.98 15.66
C GLY A 13 -4.96 2.65 15.70
N GLU A 14 -3.95 2.06 15.06
CA GLU A 14 -2.60 2.61 14.99
C GLU A 14 -2.20 2.92 13.54
N ILE A 15 -1.26 3.84 13.34
CA ILE A 15 -0.63 4.05 12.03
C ILE A 15 0.57 3.11 11.90
N ARG A 16 0.57 2.31 10.84
CA ARG A 16 1.68 1.41 10.49
C ARG A 16 2.40 1.88 9.23
N THR A 17 3.65 1.47 9.10
CA THR A 17 4.46 1.70 7.91
C THR A 17 4.22 0.57 6.90
N GLY A 18 4.09 0.94 5.63
CA GLY A 18 4.10 0.00 4.52
C GLY A 18 4.95 0.52 3.36
N TYR A 19 5.17 -0.35 2.39
CA TYR A 19 5.88 -0.02 1.15
C TYR A 19 5.03 -0.47 -0.04
N VAL A 20 4.87 0.43 -1.01
CA VAL A 20 4.02 0.23 -2.19
C VAL A 20 4.87 0.30 -3.45
N LYS A 21 4.65 -0.61 -4.40
CA LYS A 21 5.25 -0.52 -5.73
C LYS A 21 4.24 -0.86 -6.80
N PHE A 22 4.11 -0.01 -7.82
CA PHE A 22 3.25 -0.28 -8.97
C PHE A 22 3.84 -1.43 -9.80
N MET A 23 3.02 -2.43 -10.09
CA MET A 23 3.41 -3.59 -10.90
C MET A 23 2.96 -3.47 -12.36
N GLY A 24 1.91 -2.70 -12.61
CA GLY A 24 1.23 -2.68 -13.91
C GLY A 24 -0.28 -2.78 -13.76
N ASN A 25 -0.95 -3.00 -14.89
CA ASN A 25 -2.41 -3.10 -14.95
C ASN A 25 -2.85 -4.54 -15.26
N SER A 26 -4.03 -4.94 -14.80
CA SER A 26 -4.69 -6.17 -15.23
C SER A 26 -5.16 -6.06 -16.68
N ARG A 27 -5.59 -7.19 -17.28
CA ARG A 27 -6.20 -7.21 -18.63
C ARG A 27 -7.41 -6.26 -18.75
N LYS A 28 -8.08 -5.94 -17.64
CA LYS A 28 -9.22 -5.02 -17.58
C LYS A 28 -8.82 -3.57 -17.31
N GLY A 29 -7.51 -3.26 -17.24
CA GLY A 29 -7.00 -1.92 -16.97
C GLY A 29 -6.91 -1.55 -15.49
N GLU A 30 -7.13 -2.50 -14.57
CA GLU A 30 -7.07 -2.22 -13.13
C GLU A 30 -5.62 -2.26 -12.62
N ALA A 31 -5.19 -1.20 -11.94
CA ALA A 31 -3.85 -1.12 -11.35
C ALA A 31 -3.59 -2.24 -10.34
N LYS A 32 -2.35 -2.75 -10.32
CA LYS A 32 -1.84 -3.73 -9.37
C LYS A 32 -0.58 -3.21 -8.69
N PHE A 33 -0.47 -3.51 -7.40
CA PHE A 33 0.62 -3.05 -6.56
C PHE A 33 1.19 -4.19 -5.72
N GLU A 34 2.51 -4.22 -5.56
CA GLU A 34 3.14 -4.91 -4.45
C GLU A 34 2.96 -4.06 -3.20
N PHE A 35 2.55 -4.70 -2.12
CA PHE A 35 2.39 -4.08 -0.81
C PHE A 35 3.07 -4.92 0.26
N VAL A 36 3.99 -4.29 0.97
CA VAL A 36 4.64 -4.82 2.17
C VAL A 36 4.10 -4.06 3.37
N GLY A 37 3.59 -4.74 4.39
CA GLY A 37 3.20 -4.12 5.66
C GLY A 37 4.17 -4.50 6.79
N THR A 38 4.56 -3.54 7.62
CA THR A 38 5.44 -3.76 8.77
C THR A 38 4.70 -3.65 10.10
N ASN A 39 5.28 -4.19 11.17
CA ASN A 39 4.87 -3.82 12.54
C ASN A 39 5.54 -2.49 12.96
N ALA A 40 5.34 -2.08 14.22
CA ALA A 40 5.90 -0.87 14.78
C ALA A 40 7.45 -0.87 14.86
N ASN A 41 8.07 -2.05 14.84
CA ASN A 41 9.53 -2.20 14.85
C ASN A 41 10.13 -2.18 13.44
N GLY A 42 9.31 -2.02 12.39
CA GLY A 42 9.75 -2.05 11.00
C GLY A 42 9.94 -3.46 10.43
N GLU A 43 9.57 -4.50 11.17
CA GLU A 43 9.67 -5.89 10.69
C GLU A 43 8.51 -6.20 9.74
N VAL A 44 8.82 -6.89 8.63
CA VAL A 44 7.81 -7.30 7.65
C VAL A 44 6.86 -8.31 8.28
N THR A 45 5.57 -8.03 8.22
CA THR A 45 4.51 -8.92 8.72
C THR A 45 3.61 -9.45 7.61
N THR A 46 3.53 -8.74 6.49
CA THR A 46 2.68 -9.12 5.36
C THR A 46 3.32 -8.75 4.04
N TYR A 47 3.08 -9.59 3.02
CA TYR A 47 3.45 -9.33 1.63
C TYR A 47 2.30 -9.74 0.72
N HIS A 48 1.78 -8.81 -0.06
CA HIS A 48 0.62 -9.04 -0.91
C HIS A 48 0.74 -8.31 -2.24
N VAL A 49 0.14 -8.89 -3.28
CA VAL A 49 -0.27 -8.13 -4.47
C VAL A 49 -1.68 -7.62 -4.24
N LYS A 50 -1.89 -6.30 -4.30
CA LYS A 50 -3.20 -5.65 -4.13
C LYS A 50 -3.71 -5.10 -5.46
N GLN A 51 -5.02 -5.22 -5.70
CA GLN A 51 -5.69 -4.41 -6.71
C GLN A 51 -5.76 -2.97 -6.24
N GLY A 52 -5.80 -2.01 -7.17
CA GLY A 52 -5.81 -0.58 -6.85
C GLY A 52 -6.91 -0.21 -5.86
N LYS A 53 -8.16 -0.65 -6.09
CA LYS A 53 -9.29 -0.35 -5.20
C LYS A 53 -9.05 -0.77 -3.74
N ASP A 54 -8.35 -1.89 -3.53
CA ASP A 54 -8.06 -2.43 -2.20
C ASP A 54 -6.91 -1.68 -1.55
N LEU A 55 -5.94 -1.23 -2.34
CA LEU A 55 -4.88 -0.36 -1.88
C LEU A 55 -5.44 1.02 -1.47
N TRP A 56 -6.27 1.63 -2.29
CA TRP A 56 -6.90 2.93 -2.01
C TRP A 56 -7.75 2.90 -0.75
N LYS A 57 -8.55 1.83 -0.58
CA LYS A 57 -9.30 1.63 0.66
C LYS A 57 -8.38 1.46 1.87
N LEU A 58 -7.23 0.80 1.72
CA LEU A 58 -6.27 0.61 2.80
C LEU A 58 -5.58 1.92 3.19
N LEU A 59 -5.11 2.71 2.23
CA LEU A 59 -4.33 3.92 2.49
C LEU A 59 -5.23 5.09 2.91
N ASN A 60 -6.36 5.25 2.23
CA ASN A 60 -7.16 6.48 2.30
C ASN A 60 -8.51 6.28 2.99
N ASN A 61 -8.81 5.05 3.43
CA ASN A 61 -10.16 4.63 3.86
C ASN A 61 -11.25 4.91 2.79
N ASN A 62 -10.84 5.12 1.54
CA ASN A 62 -11.70 5.49 0.42
C ASN A 62 -11.17 4.85 -0.87
N LYS A 63 -11.95 3.93 -1.45
CA LYS A 63 -11.55 3.19 -2.67
C LYS A 63 -11.46 4.06 -3.94
N HIS A 64 -12.00 5.28 -3.89
CA HIS A 64 -12.03 6.22 -5.02
C HIS A 64 -10.93 7.28 -4.92
N ASP A 65 -10.37 7.50 -3.73
CA ASP A 65 -9.20 8.36 -3.54
C ASP A 65 -7.95 7.58 -3.96
N LYS A 66 -7.34 7.97 -5.08
CA LYS A 66 -6.18 7.28 -5.67
C LYS A 66 -4.85 7.90 -5.25
N THR A 67 -4.87 8.79 -4.26
CA THR A 67 -3.67 9.46 -3.76
C THR A 67 -2.81 8.48 -2.97
N ILE A 68 -1.49 8.56 -3.14
CA ILE A 68 -0.52 7.87 -2.28
C ILE A 68 0.25 8.94 -1.51
N SER A 69 -0.10 9.12 -0.25
CA SER A 69 0.64 10.00 0.66
C SER A 69 1.90 9.29 1.14
N THR A 70 3.05 9.88 0.84
CA THR A 70 4.35 9.33 1.23
C THR A 70 4.69 9.67 2.67
N MET A 71 5.48 8.81 3.31
CA MET A 71 6.17 9.13 4.55
C MET A 71 7.65 9.36 4.24
N ASP A 72 8.21 10.42 4.81
CA ASP A 72 9.65 10.70 4.80
C ASP A 72 10.42 9.73 5.75
#